data_AF-A0A4R5W8H4-F1
#
_entry.id   AF-A0A4R5W8H4-F1
#
_cell.length_a   1.000
_cell.length_b   1.000
_cell.length_c   1.000
_cell.angle_alpha   90.00
_cell.angle_beta   90.00
_cell.angle_gamma   90.00
#
_symmetry.space_group_name_H-M   'P 1'
#
loop_
_entity.id
_entity.type
_entity.pdbx_description
1 polymer ?
#
loop_
_entity_poly.entity_id
_entity_poly.type
_entity_poly.pdbx_seq_one_letter_code
_entity_poly.pdbx_strand_id
1 'polypeptide(L)'
;MNGSTAVDVVVGPSPSLDECVEAIPSGAGHRSESPHRGQCQTGSVTTPEPIEPDTKDWTWVLSSACPECGFDAASVQPTDVADRIRDDAADWVHRLAGAGVRTRPRPGVWSTLEYGCHIRDVHRIFEHRVRLMLTEDDPQFPNWDQDETAIADDYASQDPAVVATELFDAANVVAATYADVPANAWHRRGLRSNGSEFTIATIAVYHLHDIVHHAYDVTPRG
;
A
#
# COMPACT_ATOMS: atom_id res chain seq x y z
N MET A 1 -12.50 -31.98 -39.41
CA MET A 1 -12.22 -30.54 -39.43
C MET A 1 -13.08 -29.91 -38.34
N ASN A 2 -12.53 -29.76 -37.13
CA ASN A 2 -13.27 -29.18 -36.00
C ASN A 2 -12.93 -27.69 -35.91
N GLY A 3 -13.88 -26.84 -36.26
CA GLY A 3 -13.81 -25.40 -36.02
C GLY A 3 -14.38 -25.09 -34.64
N SER A 4 -13.52 -24.63 -33.73
CA SER A 4 -13.94 -24.11 -32.42
C SER A 4 -14.02 -22.59 -32.53
N THR A 5 -15.23 -22.04 -32.39
CA THR A 5 -15.50 -20.60 -32.39
C THR A 5 -15.13 -20.03 -31.03
N ALA A 6 -14.24 -19.03 -31.00
CA ALA A 6 -13.91 -18.27 -29.79
C ALA A 6 -15.08 -17.33 -29.43
N VAL A 7 -15.39 -17.23 -28.14
CA VAL A 7 -16.35 -16.26 -27.60
C VAL A 7 -15.54 -15.08 -27.09
N ASP A 8 -15.72 -13.91 -27.71
CA ASP A 8 -15.17 -12.64 -27.23
C ASP A 8 -15.87 -12.24 -25.93
N VAL A 9 -15.10 -12.16 -24.84
CA VAL A 9 -15.54 -11.55 -23.59
C VAL A 9 -15.14 -10.08 -23.64
N VAL A 10 -16.12 -9.23 -23.91
CA VAL A 10 -15.99 -7.77 -23.79
C VAL A 10 -15.94 -7.42 -22.31
N VAL A 11 -14.77 -7.04 -21.82
CA VAL A 11 -14.59 -6.48 -20.47
C VAL A 11 -14.91 -4.98 -20.55
N GLY A 12 -16.04 -4.58 -19.96
CA GLY A 12 -16.40 -3.16 -19.80
C GLY A 12 -15.54 -2.46 -18.75
N PRO A 13 -15.46 -1.13 -18.75
CA PRO A 13 -14.60 -0.37 -17.84
C PRO A 13 -15.07 -0.50 -16.39
N SER A 14 -14.10 -0.71 -15.48
CA SER A 14 -14.29 -0.66 -14.03
C SER A 14 -14.71 0.75 -13.59
N PRO A 15 -15.66 0.89 -12.65
CA PRO A 15 -16.07 2.20 -12.14
C PRO A 15 -14.96 2.86 -11.31
N SER A 16 -14.85 4.18 -11.43
CA SER A 16 -13.94 5.04 -10.65
C SER A 16 -14.34 5.10 -9.18
N LEU A 17 -13.35 5.26 -8.29
CA LEU A 17 -13.46 5.20 -6.82
C LEU A 17 -14.28 6.34 -6.16
N ASP A 18 -14.98 7.18 -6.92
CA ASP A 18 -15.66 8.37 -6.41
C ASP A 18 -17.18 8.20 -6.13
N GLU A 19 -17.76 6.99 -6.20
CA GLU A 19 -19.24 6.86 -6.19
C GLU A 19 -19.84 5.77 -5.29
N CYS A 20 -19.27 5.52 -4.10
CA CYS A 20 -19.86 4.58 -3.13
C CYS A 20 -20.01 5.18 -1.72
N VAL A 21 -20.71 6.31 -1.58
CA VAL A 21 -21.29 6.73 -0.29
C VAL A 21 -22.69 7.31 -0.55
N GLU A 22 -23.73 6.49 -0.39
CA GLU A 22 -25.07 6.96 -0.01
C GLU A 22 -25.87 5.82 0.68
N ALA A 23 -26.68 6.20 1.65
CA ALA A 23 -27.19 5.42 2.78
C ALA A 23 -28.48 4.61 2.53
N ILE A 24 -28.75 3.55 3.33
CA ILE A 24 -30.11 3.01 3.60
C ILE A 24 -30.24 2.47 5.05
N PRO A 25 -31.42 2.57 5.73
CA PRO A 25 -31.55 2.75 7.18
C PRO A 25 -31.95 1.49 7.99
N SER A 26 -31.89 1.66 9.32
CA SER A 26 -32.21 0.69 10.38
C SER A 26 -33.68 0.23 10.39
N GLY A 27 -33.90 -1.09 10.41
CA GLY A 27 -35.22 -1.73 10.58
C GLY A 27 -35.25 -2.65 11.81
N ALA A 28 -36.19 -2.38 12.72
CA ALA A 28 -36.44 -3.12 13.95
C ALA A 28 -37.15 -4.47 13.72
N GLY A 29 -36.91 -5.47 14.59
CA GLY A 29 -37.64 -6.74 14.52
C GLY A 29 -37.35 -7.77 15.63
N HIS A 30 -38.01 -7.60 16.78
CA HIS A 30 -38.60 -8.61 17.68
C HIS A 30 -37.81 -9.78 18.31
N ARG A 31 -38.08 -9.94 19.61
CA ARG A 31 -37.58 -10.93 20.59
C ARG A 31 -38.24 -12.30 20.43
N SER A 32 -37.54 -13.35 20.86
CA SER A 32 -38.11 -14.50 21.58
C SER A 32 -37.01 -15.23 22.37
N GLU A 33 -37.18 -15.30 23.70
CA GLU A 33 -36.29 -15.99 24.64
C GLU A 33 -36.78 -17.42 24.94
N SER A 34 -35.85 -18.37 25.06
CA SER A 34 -35.99 -19.54 25.95
C SER A 34 -34.63 -20.14 26.31
N PRO A 35 -34.50 -20.82 27.47
CA PRO A 35 -33.28 -20.75 28.27
C PRO A 35 -32.47 -22.04 28.18
N HIS A 36 -31.26 -21.96 27.63
CA HIS A 36 -30.22 -22.95 27.89
C HIS A 36 -29.04 -22.31 28.62
N ARG A 37 -28.88 -22.73 29.87
CA ARG A 37 -27.83 -22.38 30.80
C ARG A 37 -26.50 -22.99 30.33
N GLY A 38 -25.88 -22.38 29.32
CA GLY A 38 -24.49 -22.60 28.94
C GLY A 38 -23.64 -21.48 29.52
N GLN A 39 -22.61 -21.83 30.28
CA GLN A 39 -21.69 -20.85 30.86
C GLN A 39 -20.91 -20.20 29.71
N CYS A 40 -21.29 -18.97 29.35
CA CYS A 40 -20.51 -18.13 28.43
C CYS A 40 -19.20 -17.80 29.13
N GLN A 41 -18.12 -18.49 28.75
CA GLN A 41 -16.78 -17.99 29.00
C GLN A 41 -16.68 -16.67 28.24
N THR A 42 -16.67 -15.56 28.97
CA THR A 42 -16.37 -14.24 28.43
C THR A 42 -14.90 -14.26 28.01
N GLY A 43 -14.65 -14.73 26.78
CA GLY A 43 -13.38 -14.46 26.11
C GLY A 43 -13.23 -12.95 26.06
N SER A 44 -12.24 -12.43 26.78
CA SER A 44 -11.86 -11.03 26.69
C SER A 44 -11.47 -10.79 25.23
N VAL A 45 -12.33 -10.11 24.46
CA VAL A 45 -11.97 -9.55 23.18
C VAL A 45 -10.89 -8.53 23.50
N THR A 46 -9.65 -8.95 23.36
CA THR A 46 -8.51 -8.06 23.56
C THR A 46 -8.47 -7.24 22.30
N THR A 47 -9.07 -6.05 22.34
CA THR A 47 -8.91 -5.08 21.26
C THR A 47 -7.41 -4.86 21.10
N PRO A 48 -6.81 -5.14 19.93
CA PRO A 48 -5.40 -4.91 19.74
C PRO A 48 -5.10 -3.44 20.03
N GLU A 49 -4.05 -3.20 20.81
CA GLU A 49 -3.62 -1.85 21.17
C GLU A 49 -3.42 -1.01 19.89
N PRO A 50 -3.87 0.25 19.87
CA PRO A 50 -3.82 1.09 18.68
C PRO A 50 -2.39 1.23 18.16
N ILE A 51 -2.28 1.36 16.84
CA ILE A 51 -1.01 1.66 16.18
C ILE A 51 -0.62 3.09 16.52
N GLU A 52 0.67 3.31 16.79
CA GLU A 52 1.20 4.64 17.00
C GLU A 52 1.15 5.40 15.68
N PRO A 53 0.40 6.51 15.59
CA PRO A 53 0.23 7.20 14.31
C PRO A 53 1.55 7.70 13.76
N ASP A 54 1.77 7.51 12.46
CA ASP A 54 2.96 8.05 11.81
C ASP A 54 2.78 9.54 11.49
N THR A 55 3.42 10.38 12.29
CA THR A 55 3.37 11.84 12.15
C THR A 55 4.65 12.44 11.55
N LYS A 56 5.59 11.60 11.10
CA LYS A 56 6.89 12.04 10.61
C LYS A 56 6.76 12.61 9.19
N ASP A 57 7.45 13.73 8.95
CA ASP A 57 7.67 14.20 7.57
C ASP A 57 8.85 13.43 6.96
N TRP A 58 8.58 12.26 6.39
CA TRP A 58 9.62 11.42 5.79
C TRP A 58 10.34 12.04 4.59
N THR A 59 9.96 13.21 4.08
CA THR A 59 10.68 13.82 2.96
C THR A 59 12.13 14.19 3.28
N TRP A 60 12.51 14.28 4.56
CA TRP A 60 13.90 14.49 4.98
C TRP A 60 14.86 13.43 4.45
N VAL A 61 14.40 12.20 4.16
CA VAL A 61 15.24 11.10 3.63
C VAL A 61 15.84 11.41 2.26
N LEU A 62 15.27 12.38 1.54
CA LEU A 62 15.84 12.88 0.29
C LEU A 62 17.11 13.71 0.51
N SER A 63 17.37 14.16 1.74
CA SER A 63 18.49 15.02 2.10
C SER A 63 19.53 14.36 3.00
N SER A 64 19.25 13.18 3.57
CA SER A 64 20.15 12.48 4.49
C SER A 64 19.84 10.99 4.52
N ALA A 65 20.88 10.17 4.71
CA ALA A 65 20.71 8.73 4.81
C ALA A 65 19.85 8.33 6.03
N CYS A 66 19.01 7.32 5.84
CA CYS A 66 18.14 6.81 6.89
C CYS A 66 18.95 6.02 7.92
N PRO A 67 18.96 6.39 9.22
CA PRO A 67 19.75 5.71 10.23
C PRO A 67 19.17 4.34 10.61
N GLU A 68 17.92 4.07 10.23
CA GLU A 68 17.22 2.82 10.52
C GLU A 68 17.54 1.77 9.46
N CYS A 69 17.09 1.99 8.21
CA CYS A 69 17.28 1.04 7.12
C CYS A 69 18.59 1.23 6.33
N GLY A 70 19.35 2.29 6.59
CA GLY A 70 20.61 2.59 5.89
C GLY A 70 20.44 3.14 4.47
N PHE A 71 19.20 3.40 4.03
CA PHE A 71 18.92 3.93 2.69
C PHE A 71 19.53 5.33 2.50
N ASP A 72 20.33 5.51 1.46
CA ASP A 72 20.93 6.79 1.08
C ASP A 72 20.43 7.22 -0.30
N ALA A 73 19.57 8.25 -0.32
CA ALA A 73 19.02 8.82 -1.55
C ALA A 73 20.10 9.32 -2.51
N ALA A 74 21.27 9.77 -2.02
CA ALA A 74 22.36 10.25 -2.87
C ALA A 74 23.04 9.12 -3.67
N SER A 75 22.85 7.87 -3.27
CA SER A 75 23.42 6.68 -3.92
C SER A 75 22.52 6.04 -4.98
N VAL A 76 21.28 6.54 -5.15
CA VAL A 76 20.26 5.94 -6.02
C VAL A 76 20.04 6.81 -7.26
N GLN A 77 20.16 6.22 -8.45
CA GLN A 77 19.65 6.87 -9.66
C GLN A 77 18.14 6.64 -9.77
N PRO A 78 17.33 7.68 -10.07
CA PRO A 78 15.89 7.51 -10.24
C PRO A 78 15.50 6.47 -11.31
N THR A 79 16.34 6.28 -12.33
CA THR A 79 16.15 5.28 -13.38
C THR A 79 16.29 3.83 -12.90
N ASP A 80 16.94 3.60 -11.76
CA ASP A 80 17.16 2.26 -11.21
C ASP A 80 15.98 1.81 -10.32
N VAL A 81 15.05 2.73 -9.99
CA VAL A 81 13.95 2.48 -9.05
C VAL A 81 13.01 1.38 -9.55
N ALA A 82 12.74 1.32 -10.86
CA ALA A 82 11.83 0.34 -11.44
C ALA A 82 12.25 -1.11 -11.17
N ASP A 83 13.53 -1.43 -11.41
CA ASP A 83 14.04 -2.80 -11.21
C ASP A 83 14.07 -3.15 -9.72
N ARG A 84 14.42 -2.19 -8.87
CA ARG A 84 14.49 -2.40 -7.43
C ARG A 84 13.11 -2.61 -6.78
N ILE A 85 12.07 -1.97 -7.32
CA ILE A 85 10.66 -2.24 -6.95
C ILE A 85 10.28 -3.68 -7.31
N ARG A 86 10.65 -4.16 -8.51
CA ARG A 86 10.33 -5.53 -8.95
C ARG A 86 11.01 -6.58 -8.07
N ASP A 87 12.27 -6.35 -7.74
CA ASP A 87 13.03 -7.25 -6.87
C ASP A 87 12.39 -7.32 -5.46
N ASP A 88 12.08 -6.17 -4.85
CA ASP A 88 11.44 -6.16 -3.53
C ASP A 88 10.03 -6.78 -3.55
N ALA A 89 9.26 -6.56 -4.62
CA ALA A 89 7.93 -7.18 -4.77
C ALA A 89 7.99 -8.71 -4.85
N ALA A 90 9.03 -9.26 -5.51
CA ALA A 90 9.24 -10.71 -5.53
C ALA A 90 9.54 -11.26 -4.12
N ASP A 91 10.33 -10.53 -3.33
CA ASP A 91 10.60 -10.90 -1.93
C ASP A 91 9.34 -10.80 -1.05
N TRP A 92 8.47 -9.82 -1.28
CA TRP A 92 7.21 -9.67 -0.55
C TRP A 92 6.26 -10.86 -0.71
N VAL A 93 6.23 -11.50 -1.87
CA VAL A 93 5.47 -12.75 -2.07
C VAL A 93 5.92 -13.83 -1.09
N HIS A 94 7.23 -13.94 -0.85
CA HIS A 94 7.77 -14.90 0.12
C HIS A 94 7.49 -14.48 1.57
N ARG A 95 7.60 -13.18 1.90
CA ARG A 95 7.28 -12.65 3.23
C ARG A 95 5.82 -12.92 3.61
N LEU A 96 4.90 -12.71 2.67
CA LEU A 96 3.46 -12.89 2.89
C LEU A 96 3.02 -14.36 2.96
N ALA A 97 3.81 -15.27 2.40
CA ALA A 97 3.63 -16.71 2.57
C ALA A 97 4.19 -17.25 3.91
N GLY A 98 4.88 -16.41 4.68
CA GLY A 98 5.53 -16.78 5.94
C GLY A 98 4.55 -17.14 7.05
N ALA A 99 4.99 -18.02 7.95
CA ALA A 99 4.24 -18.30 9.18
C ALA A 99 4.23 -17.05 10.09
N GLY A 100 3.11 -16.80 10.76
CA GLY A 100 2.98 -15.66 11.67
C GLY A 100 2.82 -14.30 10.97
N VAL A 101 2.54 -14.26 9.66
CA VAL A 101 2.34 -13.02 8.88
C VAL A 101 1.29 -12.07 9.50
N ARG A 102 0.32 -12.60 10.24
CA ARG A 102 -0.73 -11.84 10.95
C ARG A 102 -0.34 -11.40 12.36
N THR A 103 0.78 -11.88 12.88
CA THR A 103 1.19 -11.62 14.26
C THR A 103 1.97 -10.31 14.30
N ARG A 104 1.41 -9.31 14.98
CA ARG A 104 2.15 -8.10 15.31
C ARG A 104 3.32 -8.43 16.26
N PRO A 105 4.55 -7.99 15.96
CA PRO A 105 5.72 -8.34 16.78
C PRO A 105 5.67 -7.72 18.18
N ARG A 106 5.00 -6.57 18.32
CA ARG A 106 4.70 -5.91 19.59
C ARG A 106 3.50 -4.97 19.41
N PRO A 107 2.85 -4.54 20.50
CA PRO A 107 1.84 -3.49 20.43
C PRO A 107 2.38 -2.23 19.74
N GLY A 108 1.52 -1.55 18.98
CA GLY A 108 1.90 -0.34 18.25
C GLY A 108 2.69 -0.57 16.95
N VAL A 109 3.00 -1.81 16.56
CA VAL A 109 3.70 -2.13 15.31
C VAL A 109 2.85 -3.05 14.44
N TRP A 110 2.71 -2.73 13.16
CA TRP A 110 2.00 -3.55 12.19
C TRP A 110 2.62 -4.95 12.03
N SER A 111 1.76 -5.92 11.71
CA SER A 111 2.18 -7.25 11.29
C SER A 111 2.73 -7.22 9.86
N THR A 112 3.42 -8.27 9.44
CA THR A 112 3.91 -8.39 8.05
C THR A 112 2.77 -8.29 7.03
N LEU A 113 1.57 -8.81 7.36
CA LEU A 113 0.39 -8.69 6.50
C LEU A 113 -0.01 -7.23 6.33
N GLU A 114 -0.09 -6.48 7.44
CA GLU A 114 -0.50 -5.07 7.41
C GLU A 114 0.51 -4.22 6.65
N TYR A 115 1.82 -4.45 6.81
CA TYR A 115 2.84 -3.82 5.97
C TYR A 115 2.72 -4.21 4.48
N GLY A 116 2.34 -5.45 4.17
CA GLY A 116 2.08 -5.86 2.79
C GLY A 116 0.90 -5.13 2.17
N CYS A 117 -0.21 -4.97 2.91
CA CYS A 117 -1.33 -4.15 2.46
C CYS A 117 -0.90 -2.70 2.21
N HIS A 118 -0.14 -2.11 3.14
CA HIS A 118 0.40 -0.76 3.02
C HIS A 118 1.24 -0.60 1.74
N ILE A 119 2.21 -1.49 1.49
CA ILE A 119 3.09 -1.38 0.32
C ILE A 119 2.34 -1.54 -1.00
N ARG A 120 1.35 -2.44 -1.05
CA ARG A 120 0.43 -2.54 -2.21
C ARG A 120 -0.19 -1.18 -2.52
N ASP A 121 -0.69 -0.49 -1.50
CA ASP A 121 -1.41 0.78 -1.68
C ASP A 121 -0.43 1.94 -1.92
N VAL A 122 0.77 1.92 -1.34
CA VAL A 122 1.90 2.79 -1.71
C VAL A 122 2.18 2.68 -3.21
N HIS A 123 2.34 1.47 -3.77
CA HIS A 123 2.58 1.32 -5.20
C HIS A 123 1.48 1.95 -6.06
N ARG A 124 0.20 1.73 -5.72
CA ARG A 124 -0.95 2.30 -6.43
C ARG A 124 -0.98 3.83 -6.36
N ILE A 125 -0.77 4.39 -5.16
CA ILE A 125 -0.79 5.84 -4.93
C ILE A 125 0.36 6.54 -5.65
N PHE A 126 1.57 5.99 -5.57
CA PHE A 126 2.72 6.58 -6.23
C PHE A 126 2.63 6.49 -7.76
N GLU A 127 2.07 5.40 -8.29
CA GLU A 127 1.79 5.30 -9.72
C GLU A 127 0.86 6.41 -10.20
N HIS A 128 -0.25 6.60 -9.50
CA HIS A 128 -1.23 7.63 -9.83
C HIS A 128 -0.58 9.03 -9.80
N ARG A 129 0.19 9.34 -8.76
CA ARG A 129 0.91 10.61 -8.62
C ARG A 129 1.90 10.85 -9.76
N VAL A 130 2.70 9.84 -10.11
CA VAL A 130 3.66 9.95 -11.21
C VAL A 130 2.94 10.13 -12.55
N ARG A 131 1.82 9.44 -12.78
CA ARG A 131 0.99 9.66 -13.97
C ARG A 131 0.49 11.09 -14.06
N LEU A 132 -0.07 11.65 -12.98
CA LEU A 132 -0.47 13.05 -12.94
C LEU A 132 0.72 13.96 -13.32
N MET A 133 1.88 13.74 -12.72
CA MET A 133 3.08 14.54 -13.01
C MET A 133 3.56 14.39 -14.46
N LEU A 134 3.28 13.27 -15.14
CA LEU A 134 3.60 13.06 -16.56
C LEU A 134 2.59 13.73 -17.49
N THR A 135 1.30 13.77 -17.13
CA THR A 135 0.22 14.21 -18.01
C THR A 135 -0.27 15.63 -17.75
N GLU A 136 0.01 16.19 -16.58
CA GLU A 136 -0.45 17.51 -16.14
C GLU A 136 0.73 18.39 -15.73
N ASP A 137 0.56 19.70 -15.86
CA ASP A 137 1.57 20.69 -15.45
C ASP A 137 1.36 21.11 -13.98
N ASP A 138 2.38 20.88 -13.16
CA ASP A 138 2.40 21.15 -11.71
C ASP A 138 1.13 20.65 -10.95
N PRO A 139 0.73 19.37 -11.09
CA PRO A 139 -0.47 18.84 -10.46
C PRO A 139 -0.39 18.87 -8.93
N GLN A 140 -1.56 18.94 -8.30
CA GLN A 140 -1.72 18.74 -6.87
C GLN A 140 -2.33 17.36 -6.59
N PHE A 141 -1.78 16.64 -5.62
CA PHE A 141 -2.31 15.35 -5.18
C PHE A 141 -2.51 15.31 -3.66
N PRO A 142 -3.51 14.56 -3.17
CA PRO A 142 -3.81 14.53 -1.75
C PRO A 142 -2.67 13.89 -0.95
N ASN A 143 -2.46 14.40 0.26
CA ASN A 143 -1.80 13.64 1.31
C ASN A 143 -2.65 12.42 1.67
N TRP A 144 -1.99 11.36 2.12
CA TRP A 144 -2.63 10.09 2.45
C TRP A 144 -2.31 9.73 3.89
N ASP A 145 -3.34 9.34 4.64
CA ASP A 145 -3.21 8.81 5.99
C ASP A 145 -3.25 7.28 5.93
N GLN A 146 -2.08 6.69 6.09
CA GLN A 146 -1.88 5.24 6.03
C GLN A 146 -2.55 4.52 7.20
N ASP A 147 -2.62 5.14 8.38
CA ASP A 147 -3.18 4.53 9.59
C ASP A 147 -4.71 4.54 9.52
N GLU A 148 -5.30 5.63 9.03
CA GLU A 148 -6.73 5.70 8.75
C GLU A 148 -7.13 4.64 7.71
N THR A 149 -6.34 4.48 6.65
CA THR A 149 -6.61 3.49 5.59
C THR A 149 -6.49 2.06 6.10
N ALA A 150 -5.46 1.77 6.90
CA ALA A 150 -5.27 0.45 7.49
C ALA A 150 -6.46 0.01 8.36
N ILE A 151 -7.10 0.96 9.05
CA ILE A 151 -8.32 0.74 9.84
C ILE A 151 -9.54 0.61 8.93
N ALA A 152 -9.73 1.54 8.00
CA ALA A 152 -10.89 1.59 7.12
C ALA A 152 -11.03 0.33 6.25
N ASP A 153 -9.90 -0.15 5.73
CA ASP A 153 -9.83 -1.31 4.83
C ASP A 153 -9.51 -2.63 5.56
N ASP A 154 -9.51 -2.61 6.90
CA ASP A 154 -9.27 -3.75 7.80
C ASP A 154 -8.08 -4.62 7.37
N TYR A 155 -6.89 -4.00 7.26
CA TYR A 155 -5.68 -4.66 6.77
C TYR A 155 -5.38 -5.97 7.50
N ALA A 156 -5.62 -6.03 8.81
CA ALA A 156 -5.34 -7.19 9.65
C ALA A 156 -6.14 -8.44 9.24
N SER A 157 -7.31 -8.25 8.63
CA SER A 157 -8.23 -9.34 8.23
C SER A 157 -8.09 -9.77 6.77
N GLN A 158 -7.35 -9.03 5.93
CA GLN A 158 -7.19 -9.36 4.51
C GLN A 158 -6.52 -10.73 4.31
N ASP A 159 -6.68 -11.33 3.12
CA ASP A 159 -6.05 -12.61 2.77
C ASP A 159 -4.61 -12.38 2.27
N PRO A 160 -3.57 -12.92 2.95
CA PRO A 160 -2.18 -12.74 2.55
C PRO A 160 -1.88 -13.17 1.12
N ALA A 161 -2.55 -14.20 0.59
CA ALA A 161 -2.31 -14.68 -0.77
C ALA A 161 -2.87 -13.69 -1.82
N VAL A 162 -4.02 -13.07 -1.52
CA VAL A 162 -4.61 -12.02 -2.34
C VAL A 162 -3.74 -10.77 -2.27
N VAL A 163 -3.35 -10.34 -1.07
CA VAL A 163 -2.46 -9.18 -0.86
C VAL A 163 -1.13 -9.36 -1.59
N ALA A 164 -0.53 -10.55 -1.54
CA ALA A 164 0.72 -10.83 -2.26
C ALA A 164 0.57 -10.68 -3.77
N THR A 165 -0.53 -11.19 -4.33
CA THR A 165 -0.82 -11.08 -5.77
C THR A 165 -1.03 -9.61 -6.16
N GLU A 166 -1.87 -8.89 -5.42
CA GLU A 166 -2.18 -7.49 -5.70
C GLU A 166 -0.98 -6.56 -5.51
N LEU A 167 -0.14 -6.81 -4.50
CA LEU A 167 1.10 -6.07 -4.27
C LEU A 167 2.03 -6.27 -5.47
N PHE A 168 2.25 -7.53 -5.88
CA PHE A 168 3.12 -7.85 -7.00
C PHE A 168 2.62 -7.21 -8.30
N ASP A 169 1.32 -7.25 -8.56
CA ASP A 169 0.73 -6.62 -9.74
C ASP A 169 0.88 -5.09 -9.69
N ALA A 170 0.56 -4.45 -8.55
CA ALA A 170 0.72 -3.01 -8.37
C ALA A 170 2.18 -2.56 -8.52
N ALA A 171 3.12 -3.31 -7.97
CA ALA A 171 4.56 -3.08 -8.10
C ALA A 171 5.01 -3.10 -9.58
N ASN A 172 4.53 -4.06 -10.36
CA ASN A 172 4.87 -4.16 -11.77
C ASN A 172 4.28 -3.00 -12.59
N VAL A 173 3.06 -2.56 -12.27
CA VAL A 173 2.42 -1.41 -12.92
C VAL A 173 3.21 -0.13 -12.64
N VAL A 174 3.54 0.16 -11.39
CA VAL A 174 4.31 1.37 -11.04
C VAL A 174 5.75 1.31 -11.57
N ALA A 175 6.39 0.15 -11.56
CA ALA A 175 7.72 -0.04 -12.14
C ALA A 175 7.73 0.18 -13.66
N ALA A 176 6.68 -0.25 -14.36
CA ALA A 176 6.53 0.06 -15.79
C ALA A 176 6.38 1.57 -16.02
N THR A 177 5.55 2.25 -15.23
CA THR A 177 5.40 3.71 -15.28
C THR A 177 6.74 4.43 -15.09
N TYR A 178 7.59 4.00 -14.14
CA TYR A 178 8.93 4.59 -13.96
C TYR A 178 9.88 4.29 -15.13
N ALA A 179 9.87 3.06 -15.64
CA ALA A 179 10.72 2.66 -16.76
C ALA A 179 10.40 3.45 -18.05
N ASP A 180 9.14 3.85 -18.22
CA ASP A 180 8.66 4.59 -19.38
C ASP A 180 8.79 6.12 -19.24
N VAL A 181 9.29 6.65 -18.11
CA VAL A 181 9.49 8.10 -17.93
C VAL A 181 10.47 8.62 -19.00
N PRO A 182 10.06 9.58 -19.85
CA PRO A 182 10.96 10.17 -20.84
C PRO A 182 12.18 10.82 -20.18
N ALA A 183 13.35 10.73 -20.81
CA ALA A 183 14.60 11.27 -20.25
C ALA A 183 14.52 12.76 -19.89
N ASN A 184 13.69 13.54 -20.60
CA ASN A 184 13.47 14.96 -20.33
C ASN A 184 12.32 15.23 -19.34
N ALA A 185 11.62 14.24 -18.79
CA ALA A 185 10.46 14.43 -17.92
C ALA A 185 10.78 14.32 -16.42
N TRP A 186 11.96 13.82 -16.03
CA TRP A 186 12.35 13.59 -14.63
C TRP A 186 12.29 14.84 -13.73
N HIS A 187 12.36 16.04 -14.32
CA HIS A 187 12.30 17.31 -13.61
C HIS A 187 10.86 17.86 -13.40
N ARG A 188 9.84 17.22 -14.01
CA ARG A 188 8.43 17.64 -13.87
C ARG A 188 8.03 17.56 -12.40
N ARG A 189 7.29 18.56 -11.94
CA ARG A 189 6.96 18.77 -10.52
C ARG A 189 5.55 18.32 -10.19
N GLY A 190 5.28 18.14 -8.90
CA GLY A 190 3.96 17.89 -8.34
C GLY A 190 3.95 18.27 -6.85
N LEU A 191 2.79 18.72 -6.37
CA LEU A 191 2.61 19.25 -5.02
C LEU A 191 1.65 18.35 -4.22
N ARG A 192 2.14 17.79 -3.11
CA ARG A 192 1.29 17.11 -2.15
C ARG A 192 0.51 18.15 -1.34
N SER A 193 -0.75 17.87 -1.01
CA SER A 193 -1.61 18.83 -0.30
C SER A 193 -1.11 19.25 1.10
N ASN A 194 -0.12 18.55 1.67
CA ASN A 194 0.56 18.95 2.91
C ASN A 194 1.72 19.96 2.69
N GLY A 195 1.93 20.42 1.46
CA GLY A 195 2.96 21.40 1.08
C GLY A 195 4.29 20.79 0.62
N SER A 196 4.46 19.46 0.69
CA SER A 196 5.65 18.80 0.15
C SER A 196 5.66 18.86 -1.38
N GLU A 197 6.77 19.31 -1.95
CA GLU A 197 6.99 19.35 -3.39
C GLU A 197 7.92 18.23 -3.84
N PHE A 198 7.61 17.62 -4.98
CA PHE A 198 8.47 16.61 -5.60
C PHE A 198 8.71 16.91 -7.08
N THR A 199 9.84 16.44 -7.59
CA THR A 199 10.00 16.11 -9.02
C THR A 199 9.77 14.62 -9.24
N ILE A 200 9.59 14.17 -10.48
CA ILE A 200 9.49 12.72 -10.76
C ILE A 200 10.74 11.99 -10.24
N ALA A 201 11.91 12.61 -10.33
CA ALA A 201 13.15 12.06 -9.76
C ALA A 201 13.07 11.88 -8.24
N THR A 202 12.64 12.90 -7.50
CA THR A 202 12.62 12.82 -6.04
C THR A 202 11.49 11.95 -5.51
N ILE A 203 10.31 11.95 -6.16
CA ILE A 203 9.21 11.08 -5.74
C ILE A 203 9.54 9.60 -5.99
N ALA A 204 10.29 9.26 -7.03
CA ALA A 204 10.75 7.89 -7.30
C ALA A 204 11.70 7.38 -6.21
N VAL A 205 12.67 8.22 -5.81
CA VAL A 205 13.63 7.85 -4.74
C VAL A 205 12.94 7.81 -3.38
N TYR A 206 11.98 8.71 -3.12
CA TYR A 206 11.17 8.70 -1.91
C TYR A 206 10.30 7.45 -1.80
N HIS A 207 9.65 7.03 -2.89
CA HIS A 207 8.91 5.77 -2.98
C HIS A 207 9.82 4.57 -2.66
N LEU A 208 11.01 4.54 -3.24
CA LEU A 208 11.95 3.44 -3.01
C LEU A 208 12.38 3.36 -1.54
N HIS A 209 12.58 4.51 -0.88
CA HIS A 209 12.85 4.52 0.56
C HIS A 209 11.73 3.83 1.34
N ASP A 210 10.47 4.18 1.07
CA ASP A 210 9.30 3.65 1.77
C ASP A 210 9.28 2.11 1.76
N ILE A 211 9.41 1.51 0.59
CA ILE A 211 9.37 0.04 0.46
C ILE A 211 10.61 -0.64 1.05
N VAL A 212 11.80 -0.04 0.92
CA VAL A 212 13.03 -0.55 1.55
C VAL A 212 12.94 -0.46 3.08
N HIS A 213 12.35 0.61 3.60
CA HIS A 213 12.15 0.80 5.03
C HIS A 213 11.21 -0.26 5.60
N HIS A 214 10.09 -0.53 4.92
CA HIS A 214 9.15 -1.54 5.39
C HIS A 214 9.63 -2.98 5.18
N ALA A 215 10.46 -3.25 4.17
CA ALA A 215 11.18 -4.51 4.08
C ALA A 215 12.14 -4.70 5.29
N TYR A 216 12.76 -3.62 5.76
CA TYR A 216 13.57 -3.62 6.97
C TYR A 216 12.72 -3.83 8.24
N ASP A 217 11.53 -3.22 8.34
CA ASP A 217 10.63 -3.36 9.49
C ASP A 217 10.19 -4.81 9.74
N VAL A 218 9.99 -5.58 8.68
CA VAL A 218 9.57 -6.99 8.76
C VAL A 218 10.73 -7.98 8.80
N THR A 219 11.97 -7.51 8.72
CA THR A 219 13.15 -8.38 8.82
C THR A 219 13.46 -8.69 10.29
N PRO A 220 13.56 -9.98 10.68
CA PRO A 220 13.91 -10.34 12.06
C PRO A 220 15.25 -9.71 12.48
N ARG A 221 15.27 -9.02 13.62
CA ARG A 221 16.51 -8.58 14.26
C ARG A 221 17.01 -9.72 15.16
N GLY A 222 18.24 -10.17 14.90
CA GLY A 222 18.92 -11.22 15.67
C GLY A 222 19.31 -10.79 17.08
#